data_AF-A0A0S8KX84-F1
#
_entry.id   AF-A0A0S8KX84-F1
#
_cell.length_a   1.000
_cell.length_b   1.000
_cell.length_c   1.000
_cell.angle_alpha   90.00
_cell.angle_beta   90.00
_cell.angle_gamma   90.00
#
_symmetry.space_group_name_H-M   'P 1'
#
loop_
_entity.id
_entity.type
_entity.pdbx_description
1 polymer ?
#
loop_
_entity_poly.entity_id
_entity_poly.type
_entity_poly.pdbx_seq_one_letter_code
_entity_poly.pdbx_strand_id
1 'polypeptide(L)'
;YPIRSVQNREFKYIWNLASDSLFQNINTHGRTWDPEDASTTWASWLKLAEEDESVAGRVRHYRQRPEEELYNLTEDPWELNNLAGDPQYKVLREQLKRDLEHWMMLQGDLGLESELAVPLWESNN
;
A
#
# COMPACT_ATOMS: atom_id res chain seq x y z
N TYR A 1 -0.69 -4.42 8.11
CA TYR A 1 -0.27 -3.33 7.20
C TYR A 1 -1.51 -2.49 6.84
N PRO A 2 -1.91 -1.53 7.71
CA PRO A 2 -3.11 -0.74 7.49
C PRO A 2 -2.95 0.23 6.32
N ILE A 3 -3.94 0.24 5.43
CA ILE A 3 -3.98 1.11 4.25
C ILE A 3 -5.31 1.83 4.25
N ARG A 4 -5.30 3.12 3.89
CA ARG A 4 -6.48 3.94 3.63
C ARG A 4 -6.33 4.64 2.29
N SER A 5 -7.44 4.94 1.62
CA SER A 5 -7.38 5.61 0.32
C SER A 5 -8.62 6.43 0.04
N VAL A 6 -8.47 7.49 -0.75
CA VAL A 6 -9.56 8.27 -1.33
C VAL A 6 -9.29 8.49 -2.81
N GLN A 7 -10.35 8.59 -3.61
CA GLN A 7 -10.23 8.93 -5.03
C GLN A 7 -11.30 9.93 -5.45
N ASN A 8 -10.96 10.82 -6.38
CA ASN A 8 -11.89 11.76 -7.01
C ASN A 8 -12.08 11.48 -8.52
N ARG A 9 -11.93 10.20 -8.93
CA ARG A 9 -11.92 9.68 -10.31
C ARG A 9 -10.69 10.02 -11.15
N GLU A 10 -10.15 11.22 -11.02
CA GLU A 10 -8.95 11.63 -11.74
C GLU A 10 -7.70 11.26 -10.95
N PHE A 11 -7.73 11.46 -9.64
CA PHE A 11 -6.62 11.15 -8.75
C PHE A 11 -7.03 10.14 -7.69
N LYS A 12 -6.07 9.30 -7.32
CA LYS A 12 -6.16 8.39 -6.18
C LYS A 12 -5.03 8.70 -5.22
N TYR A 13 -5.39 8.89 -3.96
CA TYR A 13 -4.46 9.03 -2.86
C TYR A 13 -4.53 7.79 -1.97
N ILE A 14 -3.39 7.23 -1.60
CA ILE A 14 -3.24 6.09 -0.70
C ILE A 14 -2.32 6.50 0.45
N TRP A 15 -2.71 6.14 1.67
CA TRP A 15 -1.93 6.33 2.87
C TRP A 15 -1.64 4.97 3.52
N ASN A 16 -0.36 4.60 3.53
CA ASN A 16 0.15 3.40 4.17
C ASN A 16 0.63 3.76 5.59
N LEU A 17 -0.24 3.52 6.60
CA LEU A 17 -0.03 3.98 7.98
C LEU A 17 1.14 3.29 8.70
N ALA A 18 1.61 2.16 8.16
CA ALA A 18 2.74 1.39 8.69
C ALA A 18 3.78 1.14 7.58
N SER A 19 4.13 2.18 6.82
CA SER A 19 5.08 2.13 5.70
C SER A 19 6.49 1.66 6.08
N ASP A 20 6.89 1.78 7.34
CA ASP A 20 8.15 1.23 7.84
C ASP A 20 8.18 -0.31 7.85
N SER A 21 7.02 -0.97 7.77
CA SER A 21 6.90 -2.42 7.68
C SER A 21 6.91 -2.90 6.23
N LEU A 22 7.25 -4.18 6.00
CA LEU A 22 7.06 -4.78 4.68
C LEU A 22 5.60 -5.16 4.47
N PHE A 23 5.08 -4.87 3.28
CA PHE A 23 3.80 -5.39 2.84
C PHE A 23 3.88 -6.91 2.60
N GLN A 24 2.90 -7.62 3.12
CA GLN A 24 2.81 -9.08 3.12
C GLN A 24 1.38 -9.51 2.84
N ASN A 25 1.23 -10.54 2.01
CA ASN A 25 -0.03 -11.25 1.79
C ASN A 25 0.23 -12.70 1.36
N ILE A 26 -0.86 -13.45 1.15
CA ILE A 26 -0.84 -14.86 0.74
C ILE A 26 0.03 -15.17 -0.49
N ASN A 27 0.26 -14.20 -1.40
CA ASN A 27 1.16 -14.42 -2.52
C ASN A 27 2.63 -14.43 -2.08
N THR A 28 2.99 -13.58 -1.11
CA THR A 28 4.38 -13.41 -0.66
C THR A 28 4.82 -14.43 0.40
N HIS A 29 3.89 -15.09 1.10
CA HIS A 29 4.20 -15.99 2.23
C HIS A 29 3.25 -17.20 2.34
N GLY A 30 2.47 -17.48 1.29
CA GLY A 30 1.54 -18.62 1.29
C GLY A 30 0.46 -18.56 2.38
N ARG A 31 -0.21 -19.68 2.60
CA ARG A 31 -1.23 -19.84 3.67
C ARG A 31 -0.62 -20.09 5.06
N THR A 32 0.63 -20.54 5.08
CA THR A 32 1.36 -20.96 6.29
C THR A 32 2.16 -19.82 6.91
N TRP A 33 2.23 -18.66 6.25
CA TRP A 33 3.13 -17.56 6.60
C TRP A 33 4.62 -17.88 6.41
N ASP A 34 4.92 -18.95 5.68
CA ASP A 34 6.26 -19.29 5.23
C ASP A 34 6.54 -18.70 3.82
N PRO A 35 7.60 -17.89 3.64
CA PRO A 35 8.03 -17.44 2.31
C PRO A 35 8.28 -18.57 1.31
N GLU A 36 8.64 -19.77 1.75
CA GLU A 36 8.81 -20.94 0.87
C GLU A 36 7.47 -21.42 0.26
N ASP A 37 6.35 -21.11 0.92
CA ASP A 37 4.99 -21.40 0.44
C ASP A 37 4.39 -20.25 -0.39
N ALA A 38 5.21 -19.27 -0.79
CA ALA A 38 4.78 -18.19 -1.67
C ALA A 38 4.16 -18.72 -2.97
N SER A 39 3.26 -17.91 -3.57
CA SER A 39 2.58 -18.32 -4.80
C SER A 39 3.57 -18.47 -5.95
N THR A 40 3.27 -19.39 -6.86
CA THR A 40 4.08 -19.60 -8.09
C THR A 40 4.23 -18.32 -8.91
N THR A 41 3.21 -17.45 -8.88
CA THR A 41 3.25 -16.12 -9.52
C THR A 41 4.25 -15.18 -8.85
N TRP A 42 4.32 -15.17 -7.52
CA TRP A 42 5.31 -14.35 -6.81
C TRP A 42 6.73 -14.87 -7.06
N ALA A 43 6.93 -16.19 -7.01
CA ALA A 43 8.22 -16.80 -7.31
C ALA A 43 8.70 -16.50 -8.74
N SER A 44 7.79 -16.49 -9.73
CA SER A 44 8.15 -16.15 -11.11
C SER A 44 8.53 -14.68 -11.28
N TRP A 45 7.89 -13.76 -10.55
CA TRP A 45 8.26 -12.35 -10.51
C TRP A 45 9.63 -12.13 -9.88
N LEU A 46 9.94 -12.82 -8.77
CA LEU A 46 11.26 -12.77 -8.15
C LEU A 46 12.36 -13.24 -9.11
N LYS A 47 12.13 -14.36 -9.79
CA LYS A 47 13.09 -14.86 -10.79
C LYS A 47 13.30 -13.87 -11.94
N LEU A 48 12.22 -13.29 -12.48
CA LEU A 48 12.33 -12.32 -13.56
C LEU A 48 13.03 -11.02 -13.11
N ALA A 49 12.84 -10.62 -11.85
CA ALA A 49 13.53 -9.46 -11.27
C ALA A 49 15.04 -9.62 -11.17
N GLU A 50 15.59 -10.85 -11.21
CA GLU A 50 17.03 -11.07 -11.27
C GLU A 50 17.65 -10.62 -12.60
N GLU A 51 16.83 -10.59 -13.66
CA GLU A 51 17.26 -10.31 -15.04
C GLU A 51 16.75 -8.95 -15.55
N ASP A 52 15.66 -8.42 -15.00
CA ASP A 52 15.00 -7.18 -15.44
C ASP A 52 14.83 -6.18 -14.28
N GLU A 53 15.59 -5.08 -14.33
CA GLU A 53 15.57 -4.03 -13.31
C GLU A 53 14.20 -3.34 -13.18
N SER A 54 13.41 -3.26 -14.26
CA SER A 54 12.05 -2.69 -14.19
C SER A 54 11.13 -3.59 -13.37
N VAL A 55 11.28 -4.90 -13.49
CA VAL A 55 10.55 -5.90 -12.69
C VAL A 55 11.08 -5.89 -11.25
N ALA A 56 12.39 -5.77 -11.06
CA ALA A 56 12.99 -5.62 -9.74
C ALA A 56 12.45 -4.38 -9.01
N GLY A 57 12.32 -3.25 -9.71
CA GLY A 57 11.69 -2.04 -9.19
C GLY A 57 10.26 -2.28 -8.73
N ARG A 58 9.46 -3.01 -9.51
CA ARG A 58 8.07 -3.37 -9.16
C ARG A 58 8.00 -4.30 -7.96
N VAL A 59 8.85 -5.31 -7.87
CA VAL A 59 8.94 -6.22 -6.72
C VAL A 59 9.30 -5.45 -5.45
N ARG A 60 10.30 -4.57 -5.52
CA ARG A 60 10.70 -3.71 -4.38
C ARG A 60 9.55 -2.80 -3.96
N HIS A 61 8.92 -2.10 -4.89
CA HIS A 61 7.79 -1.23 -4.61
C HIS A 61 6.61 -2.00 -4.00
N TYR A 62 6.29 -3.19 -4.51
CA TYR A 62 5.20 -4.01 -3.97
C TYR A 62 5.38 -4.38 -2.49
N ARG A 63 6.63 -4.64 -2.10
CA ARG A 63 7.04 -5.03 -0.73
C ARG A 63 7.27 -3.83 0.18
N GLN A 64 7.90 -2.78 -0.31
CA GLN A 64 8.25 -1.58 0.43
C GLN A 64 7.53 -0.39 -0.19
N ARG A 65 6.35 -0.06 0.35
CA ARG A 65 5.53 1.03 -0.18
C ARG A 65 5.80 2.30 0.63
N PRO A 66 5.89 3.47 -0.02
CA PRO A 66 6.07 4.73 0.71
C PRO A 66 4.83 5.04 1.57
N GLU A 67 4.98 5.94 2.53
CA GLU A 67 3.84 6.34 3.38
C GLU A 67 2.68 6.90 2.54
N GLU A 68 2.99 7.81 1.61
CA GLU A 68 2.00 8.47 0.78
C GLU A 68 2.19 8.10 -0.70
N GLU A 69 1.09 7.76 -1.35
CA GLU A 69 1.04 7.53 -2.79
C GLU A 69 -0.06 8.39 -3.43
N LEU A 70 0.26 9.04 -4.55
CA LEU A 70 -0.68 9.84 -5.33
C LEU A 70 -0.52 9.49 -6.81
N TYR A 71 -1.60 9.08 -7.45
CA TYR A 71 -1.60 8.69 -8.87
C TYR A 71 -2.63 9.49 -9.65
N ASN A 72 -2.26 9.95 -10.84
CA ASN A 72 -3.20 10.47 -11.84
C ASN A 72 -3.74 9.29 -12.66
N LEU A 73 -4.97 8.85 -12.38
CA LEU A 73 -5.59 7.70 -13.03
C LEU A 73 -5.89 7.92 -14.51
N THR A 74 -5.95 9.19 -14.96
CA THR A 74 -6.21 9.52 -16.36
C THR A 74 -4.95 9.37 -17.21
N GLU A 75 -3.82 9.85 -16.70
CA GLU A 75 -2.52 9.81 -17.41
C GLU A 75 -1.74 8.51 -17.12
N ASP A 76 -1.94 7.93 -15.94
CA ASP A 76 -1.28 6.73 -15.45
C ASP A 76 -2.31 5.73 -14.91
N PRO A 77 -3.04 5.03 -15.80
CA PRO A 77 -4.07 4.07 -15.39
C PRO A 77 -3.50 2.83 -14.67
N TRP A 78 -2.18 2.65 -14.67
CA TRP A 78 -1.50 1.52 -14.04
C TRP A 78 -0.87 1.87 -12.68
N GLU A 79 -0.99 3.13 -12.24
CA GLU A 79 -0.51 3.59 -10.93
C GLU A 79 0.99 3.30 -10.73
N LEU A 80 1.81 3.55 -11.76
CA LEU A 80 3.25 3.29 -11.74
C LEU A 80 4.09 4.51 -11.36
N ASN A 81 3.53 5.72 -11.50
CA ASN A 81 4.21 6.99 -11.29
C ASN A 81 3.65 7.69 -10.05
N ASN A 82 4.27 7.46 -8.89
CA ASN A 82 3.84 8.10 -7.65
C ASN A 82 4.23 9.60 -7.63
N LEU A 83 3.21 10.47 -7.61
CA LEU A 83 3.30 11.92 -7.61
C LEU A 83 3.35 12.54 -6.21
N ALA A 84 3.29 11.75 -5.13
CA ALA A 84 3.17 12.28 -3.77
C ALA A 84 4.36 13.13 -3.33
N GLY A 85 5.56 12.85 -3.89
CA GLY A 85 6.78 13.62 -3.63
C GLY A 85 6.95 14.86 -4.52
N ASP A 86 6.11 15.05 -5.52
CA ASP A 86 6.23 16.15 -6.47
C ASP A 86 5.60 17.45 -5.89
N PRO A 87 6.39 18.54 -5.74
CA PRO A 87 5.90 19.82 -5.24
C PRO A 87 4.69 20.38 -6.00
N GLN A 88 4.55 20.08 -7.29
CA GLN A 88 3.41 20.53 -8.11
C GLN A 88 2.07 19.99 -7.57
N TYR A 89 2.07 18.77 -7.02
CA TYR A 89 0.86 18.11 -6.55
C TYR A 89 0.63 18.25 -5.04
N LYS A 90 1.48 19.00 -4.33
CA LYS A 90 1.41 19.15 -2.87
C LYS A 90 0.03 19.58 -2.37
N VAL A 91 -0.55 20.61 -2.98
CA VAL A 91 -1.86 21.15 -2.57
C VAL A 91 -2.97 20.10 -2.74
N LEU A 92 -2.94 19.37 -3.86
CA LEU A 92 -3.91 18.31 -4.16
C LEU A 92 -3.76 17.14 -3.19
N ARG A 93 -2.52 16.68 -2.94
CA ARG A 93 -2.21 15.62 -1.98
C ARG A 93 -2.76 15.98 -0.59
N GLU A 94 -2.48 17.18 -0.11
CA GLU A 94 -2.95 17.65 1.20
C GLU A 94 -4.48 17.77 1.25
N GLN A 95 -5.13 18.16 0.15
CA GLN A 95 -6.59 18.19 0.08
C GLN A 95 -7.19 16.79 0.20
N LEU A 96 -6.71 15.83 -0.60
CA LEU A 96 -7.18 14.44 -0.55
C LEU A 96 -6.89 13.79 0.81
N LYS A 97 -5.73 14.08 1.42
CA LYS A 97 -5.41 13.63 2.78
C LYS A 97 -6.44 14.13 3.79
N ARG A 98 -6.77 15.43 3.78
CA ARG A 98 -7.80 15.99 4.67
C ARG A 98 -9.18 15.37 4.44
N ASP A 99 -9.56 15.13 3.19
CA ASP A 99 -10.84 14.50 2.87
C ASP A 99 -10.90 13.06 3.41
N LEU A 100 -9.77 12.33 3.31
CA LEU A 100 -9.62 10.99 3.87
C LEU A 100 -9.68 11.00 5.40
N GLU A 101 -8.92 11.87 6.06
CA GLU A 101 -8.92 12.04 7.53
C GLU A 101 -10.31 12.40 8.05
N HIS A 102 -11.01 13.30 7.36
CA HIS A 102 -12.37 13.67 7.71
C HIS A 102 -13.32 12.47 7.62
N TRP A 103 -13.22 11.67 6.56
CA TRP A 103 -14.01 10.46 6.44
C TRP A 103 -13.66 9.41 7.50
N MET A 104 -12.38 9.20 7.80
CA MET A 104 -11.92 8.32 8.88
C MET A 104 -12.53 8.71 10.23
N MET A 105 -12.48 10.00 10.60
CA MET A 105 -13.10 10.50 11.83
C MET A 105 -14.61 10.21 11.89
N LEU A 106 -15.32 10.37 10.77
CA LEU A 106 -16.76 10.05 10.69
C LEU A 106 -17.05 8.56 10.89
N GLN A 107 -16.09 7.68 10.60
CA GLN A 107 -16.20 6.23 10.85
C GLN A 107 -15.71 5.82 12.24
N GLY A 108 -15.17 6.74 13.04
CA GLY A 108 -14.48 6.42 14.29
C GLY A 108 -13.13 5.70 14.08
N ASP A 109 -12.54 5.85 12.90
CA ASP A 109 -11.23 5.30 12.55
C ASP A 109 -10.13 6.29 12.96
N LEU A 110 -9.36 5.92 13.98
CA LEU A 110 -8.23 6.68 14.51
C LEU A 110 -6.90 6.28 13.83
N GLY A 111 -6.97 5.59 12.70
CA GLY A 111 -5.80 5.12 11.97
C GLY A 111 -5.08 4.00 12.71
N LEU A 112 -3.78 4.15 12.95
CA LEU A 112 -2.97 3.09 13.56
C LEU A 112 -3.42 2.75 14.99
N GLU A 113 -3.96 3.72 15.73
CA GLU A 113 -4.51 3.48 17.07
C GLU A 113 -5.66 2.47 17.04
N SER A 114 -6.61 2.63 16.11
CA SER A 114 -7.71 1.70 15.93
C SER A 114 -7.23 0.28 15.59
N GLU A 115 -6.15 0.17 14.82
CA GLU A 115 -5.56 -1.10 14.40
C GLU A 115 -4.85 -1.80 15.57
N LEU A 116 -4.14 -1.05 16.41
CA LEU A 116 -3.47 -1.56 17.61
C LEU A 116 -4.43 -1.91 18.74
N ALA A 117 -5.60 -1.28 18.78
CA ALA A 117 -6.65 -1.56 19.76
C ALA A 117 -7.41 -2.87 19.47
N VAL A 118 -7.25 -3.47 18.28
CA VAL A 118 -7.86 -4.77 17.95
C VAL A 118 -7.22 -5.84 18.84
N PRO A 119 -8.01 -6.54 19.69
CA PRO A 119 -7.46 -7.62 20.50
C PRO A 119 -6.89 -8.70 19.58
N LEU A 120 -5.66 -9.14 19.86
CA LEU A 120 -5.13 -10.35 19.23
C LEU A 120 -6.09 -11.48 19.57
N TRP A 121 -6.65 -12.12 18.54
CA TRP A 121 -7.51 -13.28 18.73
C TRP A 121 -6.69 -14.37 19.42
N GLU A 122 -6.91 -14.59 20.72
CA GLU A 122 -6.46 -15.80 21.39
C GLU A 122 -7.25 -16.96 20.78
N SER A 123 -6.63 -17.65 19.83
CA SER A 123 -7.11 -18.95 19.37
C SER A 123 -7.07 -19.89 20.58
N ASN A 124 -8.21 -20.04 21.26
CA ASN A 124 -8.41 -21.15 22.18
C ASN A 124 -8.17 -22.46 21.41
N ASN A 125 -7.04 -23.10 21.73
CA ASN A 125 -6.65 -24.44 21.29
C ASN A 125 -7.71 -25.48 21.63
#